data_AF-A0A5C4K128-F1
#
_entry.id   AF-A0A5C4K128-F1
#
_cell.length_a   1.000
_cell.length_b   1.000
_cell.length_c   1.000
_cell.angle_alpha   90.00
_cell.angle_beta   90.00
_cell.angle_gamma   90.00
#
_symmetry.space_group_name_H-M   'P 1'
#
loop_
_entity.id
_entity.type
_entity.pdbx_description
1 polymer ?
#
loop_
_entity_poly.entity_id
_entity_poly.type
_entity_poly.pdbx_seq_one_letter_code
_entity_poly.pdbx_strand_id
1 'polypeptide(L)'
;MISAYTGTQVRQAEEPLLASGLADVLMQRAAHGLANAVIAELKARGRRIYGASVVVLAGKGNNGGDGLYAAAFLAARGMRTTAVLTGDSAHALALAAFERAGGRLRHVTEAAPGELAAEAAPADVVIDAVLGTGAKGGLRGSAADLVSALAGLVAGRGGHSFVVACDLPSGVDADSGEAFLPVLPADLTVTFGGAKAGLLADPGADYAGRVDVVPIGIEEHLPEPSLHRLDGLDLARLLPRPARRAHKYSRGVLGVVAGSAEYPGAAVLACRGALAAGVGMVRYLGPPEVADLVRQSCPEVVCSTGTVAENRVQAWLVGSGMGPGDHDQLQRARDAVDSDLPVVADAGALPALPDVLPPHVVLTPHAGELAALLQRLGGTEDRDAVEAGTLAAVRRASELTGATVLLKGATTLVAAPSGGVYSQADGTPWLATAGSGDVLAGVIGALLAQGGSDVGRFRKAGIDAEARWAAIAALGAALHGRAGTSASDACSGGPIAAGGIADALPEVWGKVSMLSNAGAGKCNSHSQPLR
;
A
#
# COMPACT_ATOMS: atom_id res chain seq x y z
N MET A 1 -7.55 9.71 -3.87
CA MET A 1 -6.97 8.99 -2.72
C MET A 1 -7.95 7.96 -2.27
N ILE A 2 -7.49 6.74 -2.01
CA ILE A 2 -8.28 5.73 -1.28
C ILE A 2 -8.15 6.05 0.21
N SER A 3 -9.27 6.32 0.85
CA SER A 3 -9.36 6.51 2.31
C SER A 3 -9.67 5.18 2.97
N ALA A 4 -8.86 4.82 3.97
CA ALA A 4 -9.02 3.60 4.73
C ALA A 4 -9.20 3.86 6.22
N TYR A 5 -10.04 3.03 6.82
CA TYR A 5 -10.58 3.20 8.17
C TYR A 5 -10.28 1.95 8.98
N THR A 6 -10.24 2.06 10.30
CA THR A 6 -10.27 0.87 11.14
C THR A 6 -11.65 0.21 11.04
N GLY A 7 -11.73 -1.11 11.20
CA GLY A 7 -13.00 -1.82 11.36
C GLY A 7 -13.80 -1.28 12.56
N THR A 8 -13.15 -0.73 13.57
CA THR A 8 -13.82 0.00 14.65
C THR A 8 -14.49 1.29 14.15
N GLN A 9 -13.80 2.11 13.35
CA GLN A 9 -14.40 3.32 12.75
C GLN A 9 -15.59 2.98 11.84
N VAL A 10 -15.49 1.92 11.04
CA VAL A 10 -16.60 1.49 10.16
C VAL A 10 -17.82 1.06 10.98
N ARG A 11 -17.63 0.24 12.02
CA ARG A 11 -18.75 -0.18 12.90
C ARG A 11 -19.41 1.00 13.61
N GLN A 12 -18.63 1.99 14.04
CA GLN A 12 -19.17 3.22 14.63
C GLN A 12 -19.98 4.04 13.61
N ALA A 13 -19.57 4.05 12.35
CA ALA A 13 -20.32 4.70 11.27
C ALA A 13 -21.62 3.96 10.92
N GLU A 14 -21.68 2.63 11.12
CA GLU A 14 -22.89 1.82 10.91
C GLU A 14 -23.92 1.95 12.05
N GLU A 15 -23.46 2.17 13.30
CA GLU A 15 -24.29 2.13 14.51
C GLU A 15 -25.59 2.98 14.43
N PRO A 16 -25.58 4.24 13.93
CA PRO A 16 -26.79 5.04 13.82
C PRO A 16 -27.84 4.42 12.89
N LEU A 17 -27.41 3.81 11.79
CA LEU A 17 -28.29 3.18 10.80
C LEU A 17 -28.82 1.84 11.31
N LEU A 18 -28.00 1.06 12.01
CA LEU A 18 -28.43 -0.16 12.68
C LEU A 18 -29.50 0.14 13.74
N ALA A 19 -29.31 1.19 14.55
CA ALA A 19 -30.28 1.64 15.55
C ALA A 19 -31.62 2.09 14.93
N SER A 20 -31.60 2.55 13.68
CA SER A 20 -32.81 2.93 12.92
C SER A 20 -33.53 1.75 12.24
N GLY A 21 -33.04 0.51 12.42
CA GLY A 21 -33.64 -0.70 11.85
C GLY A 21 -33.22 -1.01 10.41
N LEU A 22 -32.15 -0.38 9.90
CA LEU A 22 -31.68 -0.56 8.52
C LEU A 22 -30.66 -1.69 8.34
N ALA A 23 -30.47 -2.55 9.34
CA ALA A 23 -29.46 -3.63 9.32
C ALA A 23 -29.57 -4.55 8.09
N ASP A 24 -30.77 -5.03 7.79
CA ASP A 24 -31.00 -5.91 6.63
C ASP A 24 -30.78 -5.17 5.30
N VAL A 25 -31.09 -3.86 5.25
CA VAL A 25 -30.88 -3.03 4.06
C VAL A 25 -29.39 -2.87 3.77
N LEU A 26 -28.57 -2.62 4.79
CA LEU A 26 -27.11 -2.51 4.64
C LEU A 26 -26.51 -3.84 4.15
N MET A 27 -26.91 -4.96 4.77
CA MET A 27 -26.47 -6.31 4.38
C MET A 27 -26.86 -6.64 2.94
N GLN A 28 -28.10 -6.34 2.52
CA GLN A 28 -28.52 -6.57 1.14
C GLN A 28 -27.77 -5.69 0.13
N ARG A 29 -27.40 -4.45 0.49
CA ARG A 29 -26.56 -3.58 -0.34
C ARG A 29 -25.15 -4.13 -0.50
N ALA A 30 -24.54 -4.54 0.61
CA ALA A 30 -23.22 -5.19 0.63
C ALA A 30 -23.21 -6.45 -0.27
N ALA A 31 -24.16 -7.36 -0.02
CA ALA A 31 -24.33 -8.57 -0.80
C ALA A 31 -24.59 -8.32 -2.30
N HIS A 32 -25.36 -7.28 -2.63
CA HIS A 32 -25.60 -6.91 -4.02
C HIS A 32 -24.33 -6.40 -4.71
N GLY A 33 -23.54 -5.58 -4.02
CA GLY A 33 -22.25 -5.11 -4.50
C GLY A 33 -21.26 -6.26 -4.71
N LEU A 34 -21.16 -7.18 -3.74
CA LEU A 34 -20.35 -8.39 -3.83
C LEU A 34 -20.74 -9.24 -5.05
N ALA A 35 -22.03 -9.51 -5.23
CA ALA A 35 -22.51 -10.27 -6.39
C ALA A 35 -22.18 -9.58 -7.73
N ASN A 36 -22.31 -8.25 -7.80
CA ASN A 36 -21.99 -7.51 -9.01
C ASN A 36 -20.49 -7.49 -9.32
N ALA A 37 -19.63 -7.39 -8.30
CA ALA A 37 -18.18 -7.48 -8.45
C ALA A 37 -17.77 -8.86 -9.00
N VAL A 38 -18.35 -9.94 -8.47
CA VAL A 38 -18.16 -11.31 -8.98
C VAL A 38 -18.58 -11.43 -10.45
N ILE A 39 -19.73 -10.88 -10.82
CA ILE A 39 -20.22 -10.88 -12.22
C ILE A 39 -19.28 -10.08 -13.13
N ALA A 40 -18.82 -8.92 -12.67
CA ALA A 40 -17.92 -8.06 -13.44
C ALA A 40 -16.59 -8.77 -13.72
N GLU A 41 -16.00 -9.42 -12.72
CA GLU A 41 -14.76 -10.18 -12.91
C GLU A 41 -14.97 -11.37 -13.85
N LEU A 42 -16.02 -12.17 -13.65
CA LEU A 42 -16.28 -13.31 -14.52
C LEU A 42 -16.41 -12.88 -15.99
N LYS A 43 -17.07 -11.73 -16.25
CA LYS A 43 -17.15 -11.15 -17.59
C LYS A 43 -15.79 -10.68 -18.11
N ALA A 44 -15.00 -10.00 -17.28
CA ALA A 44 -13.66 -9.53 -17.66
C ALA A 44 -12.74 -10.71 -18.03
N ARG A 45 -12.94 -11.87 -17.39
CA ARG A 45 -12.25 -13.13 -17.68
C ARG A 45 -12.86 -13.93 -18.85
N GLY A 46 -13.83 -13.37 -19.57
CA GLY A 46 -14.49 -14.02 -20.70
C GLY A 46 -15.38 -15.22 -20.33
N ARG A 47 -15.74 -15.38 -19.05
CA ARG A 47 -16.59 -16.48 -18.58
C ARG A 47 -18.07 -16.14 -18.78
N ARG A 48 -18.85 -17.15 -19.15
CA ARG A 48 -20.32 -17.04 -19.21
C ARG A 48 -20.87 -17.04 -17.79
N ILE A 49 -21.82 -16.15 -17.53
CA ILE A 49 -22.49 -16.06 -16.23
C ILE A 49 -23.39 -17.26 -15.99
N TYR A 50 -24.25 -17.59 -16.96
CA TYR A 50 -25.14 -18.74 -16.85
C TYR A 50 -24.32 -20.04 -16.77
N GLY A 51 -24.57 -20.84 -15.74
CA GLY A 51 -23.90 -22.12 -15.50
C GLY A 51 -22.55 -22.04 -14.77
N ALA A 52 -21.97 -20.84 -14.60
CA ALA A 52 -20.75 -20.66 -13.81
C ALA A 52 -20.94 -21.17 -12.38
N SER A 53 -19.89 -21.76 -11.81
CA SER A 53 -19.91 -22.31 -10.45
C SER A 53 -19.35 -21.31 -9.44
N VAL A 54 -20.10 -21.08 -8.37
CA VAL A 54 -19.66 -20.25 -7.24
C VAL A 54 -19.79 -21.07 -5.96
N VAL A 55 -18.74 -21.07 -5.16
CA VAL A 55 -18.74 -21.68 -3.82
C VAL A 55 -18.56 -20.58 -2.79
N VAL A 56 -19.41 -20.53 -1.77
CA VAL A 56 -19.28 -19.58 -0.65
C VAL A 56 -18.91 -20.33 0.61
N LEU A 57 -17.81 -19.94 1.24
CA LEU A 57 -17.44 -20.39 2.59
C LEU A 57 -18.13 -19.45 3.57
N ALA A 58 -19.23 -19.91 4.18
CA ALA A 58 -20.09 -19.03 4.98
C ALA A 58 -19.93 -19.29 6.48
N GLY A 59 -19.52 -18.26 7.20
CA GLY A 59 -19.49 -18.25 8.65
C GLY A 59 -20.87 -17.99 9.27
N LYS A 60 -20.92 -18.03 10.60
CA LYS A 60 -22.17 -17.83 11.36
C LYS A 60 -22.63 -16.37 11.48
N GLY A 61 -21.72 -15.41 11.27
CA GLY A 61 -21.96 -13.99 11.50
C GLY A 61 -22.50 -13.24 10.28
N ASN A 62 -22.52 -11.91 10.37
CA ASN A 62 -23.00 -11.04 9.29
C ASN A 62 -22.24 -11.24 7.98
N ASN A 63 -20.91 -11.43 8.04
CA ASN A 63 -20.11 -11.67 6.84
C ASN A 63 -20.59 -12.92 6.06
N GLY A 64 -20.92 -14.00 6.78
CA GLY A 64 -21.53 -15.18 6.17
C GLY A 64 -22.92 -14.90 5.59
N GLY A 65 -23.68 -14.01 6.22
CA GLY A 65 -24.94 -13.48 5.69
C GLY A 65 -24.76 -12.73 4.37
N ASP A 66 -23.78 -11.83 4.28
CA ASP A 66 -23.44 -11.10 3.05
C ASP A 66 -23.10 -12.08 1.92
N GLY A 67 -22.25 -13.06 2.20
CA GLY A 67 -21.87 -14.12 1.26
C GLY A 67 -23.07 -14.96 0.79
N LEU A 68 -23.97 -15.35 1.70
CA LEU A 68 -25.17 -16.14 1.38
C LEU A 68 -26.18 -15.34 0.54
N TYR A 69 -26.44 -14.07 0.88
CA TYR A 69 -27.29 -13.20 0.06
C TYR A 69 -26.67 -12.96 -1.32
N ALA A 70 -25.36 -12.74 -1.40
CA ALA A 70 -24.66 -12.57 -2.68
C ALA A 70 -24.82 -13.84 -3.53
N ALA A 71 -24.61 -15.01 -2.93
CA ALA A 71 -24.84 -16.30 -3.60
C ALA A 71 -26.29 -16.46 -4.08
N ALA A 72 -27.28 -16.03 -3.28
CA ALA A 72 -28.69 -16.06 -3.71
C ALA A 72 -28.92 -15.17 -4.95
N PHE A 73 -28.32 -13.97 -5.00
CA PHE A 73 -28.40 -13.08 -6.17
C PHE A 73 -27.68 -13.65 -7.40
N LEU A 74 -26.62 -14.40 -7.21
CA LEU A 74 -25.87 -15.07 -8.27
C LEU A 74 -26.65 -16.29 -8.81
N ALA A 75 -27.26 -17.07 -7.92
CA ALA A 75 -28.15 -18.18 -8.27
C ALA A 75 -29.35 -17.71 -9.10
N ALA A 76 -29.97 -16.59 -8.70
CA ALA A 76 -31.06 -15.95 -9.45
C ALA A 76 -30.64 -15.49 -10.87
N ARG A 77 -29.34 -15.35 -11.14
CA ARG A 77 -28.76 -15.07 -12.47
C ARG A 77 -28.34 -16.33 -13.23
N GLY A 78 -28.69 -17.51 -12.74
CA GLY A 78 -28.44 -18.80 -13.40
C GLY A 78 -27.07 -19.41 -13.11
N MET A 79 -26.35 -18.93 -12.09
CA MET A 79 -25.11 -19.58 -11.62
C MET A 79 -25.42 -20.80 -10.75
N ARG A 80 -24.51 -21.78 -10.74
CA ARG A 80 -24.55 -22.94 -9.85
C ARG A 80 -23.86 -22.57 -8.54
N THR A 81 -24.64 -22.25 -7.51
CA THR A 81 -24.08 -21.83 -6.23
C THR A 81 -24.13 -22.95 -5.19
N THR A 82 -23.01 -23.16 -4.49
CA THR A 82 -22.93 -24.03 -3.30
C THR A 82 -22.44 -23.19 -2.12
N ALA A 83 -23.05 -23.33 -0.94
CA ALA A 83 -22.52 -22.77 0.29
C ALA A 83 -21.99 -23.88 1.20
N VAL A 84 -20.78 -23.70 1.71
CA VAL A 84 -20.15 -24.54 2.73
C VAL A 84 -20.26 -23.80 4.06
N LEU A 85 -21.14 -24.27 4.94
CA LEU A 85 -21.32 -23.68 6.27
C LEU A 85 -20.20 -24.16 7.20
N THR A 86 -19.44 -23.21 7.74
CA THR A 86 -18.23 -23.51 8.55
C THR A 86 -18.52 -23.64 10.05
N GLY A 87 -19.80 -23.61 10.44
CA GLY A 87 -20.25 -23.84 11.81
C GLY A 87 -21.70 -24.31 11.85
N ASP A 88 -22.20 -24.57 13.06
CA ASP A 88 -23.53 -25.18 13.28
C ASP A 88 -24.71 -24.23 13.01
N SER A 89 -24.42 -22.96 12.73
CA SER A 89 -25.42 -21.93 12.47
C SER A 89 -24.95 -20.97 11.39
N ALA A 90 -25.91 -20.36 10.69
CA ALA A 90 -25.69 -19.32 9.70
C ALA A 90 -26.72 -18.20 9.89
N HIS A 91 -26.52 -17.08 9.20
CA HIS A 91 -27.48 -15.97 9.21
C HIS A 91 -28.83 -16.42 8.64
N ALA A 92 -29.86 -16.49 9.48
CA ALA A 92 -31.10 -17.21 9.17
C ALA A 92 -31.84 -16.69 7.93
N LEU A 93 -31.98 -15.36 7.80
CA LEU A 93 -32.67 -14.75 6.66
C LEU A 93 -31.91 -14.95 5.34
N ALA A 94 -30.58 -14.86 5.40
CA ALA A 94 -29.71 -15.04 4.24
C ALA A 94 -29.69 -16.50 3.78
N LEU A 95 -29.63 -17.45 4.73
CA LEU A 95 -29.71 -18.87 4.44
C LEU A 95 -31.05 -19.23 3.78
N ALA A 96 -32.16 -18.77 4.33
CA ALA A 96 -33.48 -19.00 3.75
C ALA A 96 -33.63 -18.37 2.35
N ALA A 97 -32.98 -17.23 2.10
CA ALA A 97 -32.94 -16.63 0.77
C ALA A 97 -32.11 -17.45 -0.23
N PHE A 98 -30.96 -17.97 0.21
CA PHE A 98 -30.09 -18.83 -0.58
C PHE A 98 -30.77 -20.16 -0.96
N GLU A 99 -31.43 -20.82 -0.02
CA GLU A 99 -32.19 -22.05 -0.26
C GLU A 99 -33.35 -21.82 -1.24
N ARG A 100 -34.10 -20.71 -1.08
CA ARG A 100 -35.19 -20.34 -2.00
C ARG A 100 -34.70 -20.07 -3.41
N ALA A 101 -33.47 -19.57 -3.56
CA ALA A 101 -32.82 -19.37 -4.84
C ALA A 101 -32.29 -20.68 -5.47
N GLY A 102 -32.46 -21.84 -4.81
CA GLY A 102 -32.03 -23.14 -5.30
C GLY A 102 -30.55 -23.45 -5.04
N GLY A 103 -29.93 -22.74 -4.09
CA GLY A 103 -28.55 -22.99 -3.68
C GLY A 103 -28.35 -24.37 -3.05
N ARG A 104 -27.17 -24.98 -3.23
CA ARG A 104 -26.80 -26.24 -2.58
C ARG A 104 -26.07 -25.99 -1.27
N LEU A 105 -26.37 -26.78 -0.25
CA LEU A 105 -25.72 -26.71 1.06
C LEU A 105 -24.77 -27.88 1.29
N ARG A 106 -23.68 -27.58 2.00
CA ARG A 106 -22.70 -28.49 2.58
C ARG A 106 -22.35 -27.99 3.98
N HIS A 107 -22.14 -28.89 4.92
CA HIS A 107 -21.65 -28.53 6.25
C HIS A 107 -20.25 -29.09 6.48
N VAL A 108 -19.41 -28.33 7.20
CA VAL A 108 -18.07 -28.78 7.58
C VAL A 108 -18.08 -30.01 8.51
N THR A 109 -19.24 -30.32 9.10
CA THR A 109 -19.46 -31.49 9.95
C THR A 109 -19.85 -32.75 9.17
N GLU A 110 -20.26 -32.62 7.90
CA GLU A 110 -20.77 -33.73 7.08
C GLU A 110 -19.68 -34.45 6.28
N ALA A 111 -18.53 -33.81 6.07
CA ALA A 111 -17.43 -34.33 5.26
C ALA A 111 -16.09 -33.83 5.81
N ALA A 112 -15.01 -34.54 5.46
CA ALA A 112 -13.69 -34.09 5.87
C ALA A 112 -13.35 -32.74 5.23
N PRO A 113 -12.68 -31.80 5.93
CA PRO A 113 -12.32 -30.49 5.37
C PRO A 113 -11.59 -30.57 4.03
N GLY A 114 -10.73 -31.59 3.84
CA GLY A 114 -10.04 -31.83 2.57
C GLY A 114 -10.96 -32.24 1.41
N GLU A 115 -12.05 -32.96 1.69
CA GLU A 115 -13.05 -33.34 0.67
C GLU A 115 -13.84 -32.11 0.21
N LEU A 116 -14.30 -31.29 1.17
CA LEU A 116 -14.97 -30.03 0.89
C LEU A 116 -14.06 -29.05 0.13
N ALA A 117 -12.77 -29.00 0.49
CA ALA A 117 -11.78 -28.22 -0.25
C ALA A 117 -11.62 -28.73 -1.70
N ALA A 118 -11.58 -30.05 -1.90
CA ALA A 118 -11.49 -30.65 -3.24
C ALA A 118 -12.75 -30.40 -4.09
N GLU A 119 -13.94 -30.38 -3.48
CA GLU A 119 -15.19 -30.00 -4.13
C GLU A 119 -15.24 -28.50 -4.48
N ALA A 120 -14.69 -27.65 -3.62
CA ALA A 120 -14.70 -26.20 -3.79
C ALA A 120 -13.65 -25.69 -4.78
N ALA A 121 -12.46 -26.29 -4.78
CA ALA A 121 -11.33 -25.89 -5.61
C ALA A 121 -11.64 -25.79 -7.12
N PRO A 122 -12.51 -26.59 -7.78
CA PRO A 122 -12.83 -26.43 -9.20
C PRO A 122 -13.88 -25.37 -9.53
N ALA A 123 -14.44 -24.68 -8.52
CA ALA A 123 -15.37 -23.60 -8.78
C ALA A 123 -14.73 -22.47 -9.58
N ASP A 124 -15.54 -21.76 -10.37
CA ASP A 124 -15.05 -20.59 -11.11
C ASP A 124 -14.73 -19.44 -10.15
N VAL A 125 -15.51 -19.36 -9.06
CA VAL A 125 -15.33 -18.40 -7.98
C VAL A 125 -15.47 -19.08 -6.63
N VAL A 126 -14.56 -18.77 -5.71
CA VAL A 126 -14.69 -19.07 -4.29
C VAL A 126 -14.87 -17.75 -3.56
N ILE A 127 -15.94 -17.61 -2.79
CA ILE A 127 -16.18 -16.45 -1.93
C ILE A 127 -15.82 -16.86 -0.49
N ASP A 128 -14.81 -16.22 0.07
CA ASP A 128 -14.50 -16.28 1.50
C ASP A 128 -15.39 -15.31 2.26
N ALA A 129 -16.35 -15.86 3.02
CA ALA A 129 -17.29 -15.12 3.85
C ALA A 129 -17.33 -15.72 5.27
N VAL A 130 -16.19 -16.24 5.75
CA VAL A 130 -16.13 -16.96 7.03
C VAL A 130 -16.05 -15.98 8.21
N LEU A 131 -15.07 -15.09 8.22
CA LEU A 131 -14.86 -14.06 9.23
C LEU A 131 -14.82 -12.68 8.56
N GLY A 132 -15.29 -11.65 9.25
CA GLY A 132 -15.21 -10.25 8.80
C GLY A 132 -14.72 -9.35 9.93
N THR A 133 -14.98 -8.03 9.84
CA THR A 133 -14.52 -6.99 10.79
C THR A 133 -14.83 -7.24 12.28
N GLY A 134 -15.82 -8.08 12.61
CA GLY A 134 -16.18 -8.41 13.99
C GLY A 134 -15.34 -9.53 14.63
N ALA A 135 -14.52 -10.24 13.85
CA ALA A 135 -13.72 -11.35 14.36
C ALA A 135 -12.42 -10.85 15.00
N LYS A 136 -11.91 -11.61 15.99
CA LYS A 136 -10.58 -11.39 16.59
C LYS A 136 -9.75 -12.66 16.44
N GLY A 137 -8.55 -12.51 15.87
CA GLY A 137 -7.64 -13.62 15.59
C GLY A 137 -8.05 -14.45 14.38
N GLY A 138 -7.35 -15.59 14.19
CA GLY A 138 -7.51 -16.44 13.01
C GLY A 138 -8.66 -17.45 13.07
N LEU A 139 -8.80 -18.18 11.96
CA LEU A 139 -9.70 -19.32 11.83
C LEU A 139 -9.34 -20.43 12.82
N ARG A 140 -10.33 -21.25 13.22
CA ARG A 140 -10.15 -22.34 14.19
C ARG A 140 -10.87 -23.61 13.74
N GLY A 141 -10.36 -24.75 14.21
CA GLY A 141 -10.95 -26.07 13.98
C GLY A 141 -11.14 -26.37 12.49
N SER A 142 -12.24 -27.04 12.16
CA SER A 142 -12.51 -27.50 10.79
C SER A 142 -12.56 -26.39 9.74
N ALA A 143 -12.89 -25.15 10.13
CA ALA A 143 -12.86 -24.00 9.23
C ALA A 143 -11.42 -23.62 8.82
N ALA A 144 -10.47 -23.69 9.78
CA ALA A 144 -9.05 -23.48 9.50
C ALA A 144 -8.50 -24.60 8.60
N ASP A 145 -8.86 -25.86 8.90
CA ASP A 145 -8.42 -27.01 8.11
C ASP A 145 -8.94 -26.95 6.66
N LEU A 146 -10.20 -26.53 6.48
CA LEU A 146 -10.82 -26.32 5.17
C LEU A 146 -10.08 -25.25 4.37
N VAL A 147 -9.84 -24.08 4.98
CA VAL A 147 -9.15 -22.96 4.32
C VAL A 147 -7.71 -23.32 3.99
N SER A 148 -7.00 -24.00 4.89
CA SER A 148 -5.64 -24.49 4.65
C SER A 148 -5.57 -25.46 3.47
N ALA A 149 -6.46 -26.46 3.45
CA ALA A 149 -6.54 -27.42 2.35
C ALA A 149 -6.91 -26.74 1.01
N LEU A 150 -7.86 -25.80 1.05
CA LEU A 150 -8.30 -25.09 -0.14
C LEU A 150 -7.20 -24.17 -0.70
N ALA A 151 -6.48 -23.44 0.16
CA ALA A 151 -5.37 -22.58 -0.27
C ALA A 151 -4.29 -23.37 -1.02
N GLY A 152 -3.92 -24.56 -0.52
CA GLY A 152 -2.98 -25.45 -1.21
C GLY A 152 -3.48 -25.93 -2.58
N LEU A 153 -4.76 -26.27 -2.69
CA LEU A 153 -5.36 -26.72 -3.95
C LEU A 153 -5.52 -25.59 -4.98
N VAL A 154 -5.89 -24.40 -4.55
CA VAL A 154 -6.03 -23.22 -5.43
C VAL A 154 -4.66 -22.79 -5.97
N ALA A 155 -3.64 -22.74 -5.11
CA ALA A 155 -2.27 -22.40 -5.51
C ALA A 155 -1.71 -23.39 -6.55
N GLY A 156 -1.91 -24.69 -6.36
CA GLY A 156 -1.44 -25.73 -7.28
C GLY A 156 -2.12 -25.75 -8.66
N ARG A 157 -3.25 -25.03 -8.82
CA ARG A 157 -4.03 -24.99 -10.07
C ARG A 157 -3.71 -23.81 -10.98
N GLY A 158 -2.68 -23.01 -10.69
CA GLY A 158 -2.24 -21.94 -11.58
C GLY A 158 -3.31 -20.88 -11.88
N GLY A 159 -4.17 -20.56 -10.90
CA GLY A 159 -5.13 -19.45 -11.01
C GLY A 159 -6.45 -19.75 -11.74
N HIS A 160 -6.84 -21.02 -11.88
CA HIS A 160 -8.11 -21.39 -12.51
C HIS A 160 -9.37 -20.98 -11.72
N SER A 161 -9.25 -20.81 -10.41
CA SER A 161 -10.34 -20.43 -9.51
C SER A 161 -10.11 -19.01 -9.02
N PHE A 162 -11.11 -18.15 -9.15
CA PHE A 162 -11.02 -16.77 -8.68
C PHE A 162 -11.46 -16.69 -7.22
N VAL A 163 -10.58 -16.24 -6.33
CA VAL A 163 -10.91 -16.09 -4.90
C VAL A 163 -11.36 -14.66 -4.63
N VAL A 164 -12.54 -14.53 -4.01
CA VAL A 164 -13.11 -13.25 -3.58
C VAL A 164 -13.28 -13.25 -2.06
N ALA A 165 -12.65 -12.32 -1.37
CA ALA A 165 -12.94 -12.08 0.04
C ALA A 165 -14.15 -11.14 0.19
N CYS A 166 -15.09 -11.54 1.03
CA CYS A 166 -16.23 -10.74 1.47
C CYS A 166 -15.80 -9.90 2.67
N ASP A 167 -15.80 -8.58 2.50
CA ASP A 167 -15.32 -7.56 3.43
C ASP A 167 -13.81 -7.57 3.71
N LEU A 168 -13.28 -8.69 4.18
CA LEU A 168 -11.89 -8.95 4.56
C LEU A 168 -11.54 -10.41 4.28
N PRO A 169 -10.29 -10.73 3.87
CA PRO A 169 -9.81 -12.12 3.90
C PRO A 169 -9.91 -12.67 5.33
N SER A 170 -10.51 -13.84 5.50
CA SER A 170 -10.71 -14.43 6.80
C SER A 170 -9.37 -14.72 7.47
N GLY A 171 -9.15 -14.11 8.64
CA GLY A 171 -7.90 -14.19 9.40
C GLY A 171 -7.02 -12.94 9.28
N VAL A 172 -7.40 -11.94 8.49
CA VAL A 172 -6.75 -10.62 8.48
C VAL A 172 -7.47 -9.66 9.44
N ASP A 173 -6.70 -8.98 10.30
CA ASP A 173 -7.24 -7.93 11.17
C ASP A 173 -7.56 -6.67 10.38
N ALA A 174 -8.76 -6.13 10.59
CA ALA A 174 -9.27 -4.95 9.87
C ALA A 174 -8.49 -3.66 10.18
N ASP A 175 -7.94 -3.55 11.39
CA ASP A 175 -7.38 -2.32 11.93
C ASP A 175 -5.87 -2.30 11.71
N SER A 176 -5.19 -3.41 11.98
CA SER A 176 -3.71 -3.50 11.94
C SER A 176 -3.15 -4.10 10.65
N GLY A 177 -3.92 -4.95 9.96
CA GLY A 177 -3.42 -5.77 8.87
C GLY A 177 -2.65 -7.02 9.30
N GLU A 178 -2.58 -7.32 10.61
CA GLU A 178 -2.00 -8.58 11.09
C GLU A 178 -2.74 -9.78 10.48
N ALA A 179 -2.01 -10.78 10.01
CA ALA A 179 -2.56 -11.98 9.40
C ALA A 179 -2.38 -13.19 10.31
N PHE A 180 -3.50 -13.80 10.70
CA PHE A 180 -3.55 -15.00 11.53
C PHE A 180 -3.83 -16.22 10.67
N LEU A 181 -2.77 -16.94 10.33
CA LEU A 181 -2.84 -18.12 9.47
C LEU A 181 -3.72 -19.24 10.05
N PRO A 182 -4.39 -20.04 9.19
CA PRO A 182 -4.37 -19.95 7.73
C PRO A 182 -5.29 -18.83 7.20
N VAL A 183 -4.87 -18.19 6.11
CA VAL A 183 -5.65 -17.18 5.37
C VAL A 183 -5.74 -17.67 3.91
N LEU A 184 -6.92 -17.57 3.30
CA LEU A 184 -7.09 -17.82 1.87
C LEU A 184 -6.73 -16.54 1.10
N PRO A 185 -5.64 -16.49 0.31
CA PRO A 185 -5.30 -15.29 -0.44
C PRO A 185 -6.38 -14.98 -1.47
N ALA A 186 -6.91 -13.77 -1.43
CA ALA A 186 -7.92 -13.31 -2.37
C ALA A 186 -7.27 -12.71 -3.61
N ASP A 187 -7.87 -12.94 -4.78
CA ASP A 187 -7.57 -12.17 -5.97
C ASP A 187 -8.27 -10.79 -5.93
N LEU A 188 -9.41 -10.73 -5.23
CA LEU A 188 -10.22 -9.54 -5.03
C LEU A 188 -10.85 -9.54 -3.63
N THR A 189 -10.71 -8.46 -2.88
CA THR A 189 -11.51 -8.19 -1.70
C THR A 189 -12.56 -7.16 -2.03
N VAL A 190 -13.84 -7.50 -1.82
CA VAL A 190 -14.94 -6.54 -1.93
C VAL A 190 -15.31 -6.09 -0.53
N THR A 191 -15.03 -4.84 -0.21
CA THR A 191 -15.22 -4.27 1.13
C THR A 191 -16.30 -3.20 1.15
N PHE A 192 -16.98 -3.05 2.27
CA PHE A 192 -18.23 -2.28 2.33
C PHE A 192 -18.10 -0.97 3.09
N GLY A 193 -18.69 0.10 2.54
CA GLY A 193 -18.75 1.45 3.10
C GLY A 193 -17.43 2.23 3.03
N GLY A 194 -16.34 1.60 3.44
CA GLY A 194 -14.99 2.15 3.36
C GLY A 194 -13.95 1.04 3.31
N ALA A 195 -12.78 1.33 2.73
CA ALA A 195 -11.64 0.43 2.79
C ALA A 195 -11.18 0.25 4.24
N LYS A 196 -10.79 -0.96 4.62
CA LYS A 196 -10.21 -1.23 5.93
C LYS A 196 -8.70 -1.02 5.89
N ALA A 197 -8.11 -0.42 6.92
CA ALA A 197 -6.68 -0.12 6.98
C ALA A 197 -5.83 -1.38 6.80
N GLY A 198 -6.25 -2.50 7.40
CA GLY A 198 -5.57 -3.79 7.28
C GLY A 198 -5.56 -4.40 5.89
N LEU A 199 -6.41 -3.95 4.97
CA LEU A 199 -6.35 -4.36 3.55
C LEU A 199 -5.25 -3.63 2.77
N LEU A 200 -4.75 -2.53 3.32
CA LEU A 200 -3.79 -1.65 2.66
C LEU A 200 -2.44 -1.58 3.41
N ALA A 201 -2.21 -2.47 4.38
CA ALA A 201 -0.98 -2.59 5.15
C ALA A 201 -0.55 -4.07 5.22
N ASP A 202 0.75 -4.32 5.20
CA ASP A 202 1.30 -5.67 5.29
C ASP A 202 1.22 -6.19 6.74
N PRO A 203 0.99 -7.50 6.95
CA PRO A 203 0.86 -8.55 5.93
C PRO A 203 -0.53 -8.66 5.27
N GLY A 204 -1.56 -7.98 5.77
CA GLY A 204 -2.94 -8.11 5.29
C GLY A 204 -3.12 -7.79 3.81
N ALA A 205 -2.36 -6.82 3.28
CA ALA A 205 -2.37 -6.47 1.86
C ALA A 205 -1.88 -7.61 0.95
N ASP A 206 -1.02 -8.53 1.42
CA ASP A 206 -0.57 -9.71 0.67
C ASP A 206 -1.72 -10.69 0.38
N TYR A 207 -2.76 -10.66 1.23
CA TYR A 207 -3.93 -11.55 1.12
C TYR A 207 -5.15 -10.85 0.51
N ALA A 208 -5.13 -9.53 0.39
CA ALA A 208 -6.29 -8.74 -0.01
C ALA A 208 -6.54 -8.76 -1.54
N GLY A 209 -5.50 -9.00 -2.33
CA GLY A 209 -5.55 -8.85 -3.78
C GLY A 209 -5.95 -7.43 -4.20
N ARG A 210 -6.76 -7.30 -5.25
CA ARG A 210 -7.39 -6.01 -5.59
C ARG A 210 -8.44 -5.66 -4.54
N VAL A 211 -8.50 -4.42 -4.09
CA VAL A 211 -9.55 -3.95 -3.16
C VAL A 211 -10.58 -3.14 -3.92
N ASP A 212 -11.85 -3.54 -3.84
CA ASP A 212 -13.00 -2.82 -4.38
C ASP A 212 -13.92 -2.37 -3.24
N VAL A 213 -14.22 -1.07 -3.16
CA VAL A 213 -15.02 -0.48 -2.08
C VAL A 213 -16.43 -0.24 -2.59
N VAL A 214 -17.39 -0.99 -2.06
CA VAL A 214 -18.80 -0.87 -2.36
C VAL A 214 -19.45 0.09 -1.36
N PRO A 215 -20.05 1.20 -1.81
CA PRO A 215 -20.81 2.06 -0.92
C PRO A 215 -22.09 1.36 -0.46
N ILE A 216 -22.38 1.45 0.83
CA ILE A 216 -23.58 0.86 1.46
C ILE A 216 -24.48 1.91 2.11
N GLY A 217 -24.08 3.19 2.07
CA GLY A 217 -24.85 4.31 2.62
C GLY A 217 -24.40 4.74 4.00
N ILE A 218 -23.16 4.42 4.41
CA ILE A 218 -22.57 4.85 5.68
C ILE A 218 -21.54 5.96 5.49
N GLU A 219 -21.29 6.37 4.24
CA GLU A 219 -20.08 7.13 3.86
C GLU A 219 -20.06 8.52 4.49
N GLU A 220 -21.22 9.11 4.76
CA GLU A 220 -21.37 10.40 5.45
C GLU A 220 -21.11 10.32 6.97
N HIS A 221 -21.13 9.11 7.54
CA HIS A 221 -20.87 8.87 8.96
C HIS A 221 -19.41 8.45 9.24
N LEU A 222 -18.59 8.29 8.19
CA LEU A 222 -17.19 7.93 8.36
C LEU A 222 -16.39 9.12 8.93
N PRO A 223 -15.49 8.87 9.90
CA PRO A 223 -14.64 9.90 10.50
C PRO A 223 -13.45 10.25 9.59
N GLU A 224 -12.44 10.94 10.13
CA GLU A 224 -11.16 11.08 9.45
C GLU A 224 -10.50 9.71 9.19
N PRO A 225 -9.96 9.47 7.98
CA PRO A 225 -9.33 8.20 7.64
C PRO A 225 -8.09 7.92 8.51
N SER A 226 -7.91 6.65 8.84
CA SER A 226 -6.73 6.17 9.58
C SER A 226 -5.50 5.98 8.69
N LEU A 227 -5.70 5.85 7.38
CA LEU A 227 -4.68 5.58 6.37
C LEU A 227 -5.18 6.05 5.00
N HIS A 228 -4.26 6.55 4.16
CA HIS A 228 -4.54 6.90 2.76
C HIS A 228 -3.67 6.12 1.79
N ARG A 229 -4.17 5.82 0.60
CA ARG A 229 -3.36 5.39 -0.55
C ARG A 229 -3.54 6.37 -1.70
N LEU A 230 -2.44 6.97 -2.15
CA LEU A 230 -2.43 7.83 -3.32
C LEU A 230 -2.72 6.99 -4.58
N ASP A 231 -3.67 7.44 -5.38
CA ASP A 231 -3.98 6.90 -6.70
C ASP A 231 -3.31 7.75 -7.80
N GLY A 232 -3.41 7.29 -9.06
CA GLY A 232 -2.77 7.98 -10.18
C GLY A 232 -3.20 9.45 -10.38
N LEU A 233 -4.44 9.80 -10.03
CA LEU A 233 -4.92 11.19 -10.11
C LEU A 233 -4.34 12.04 -8.99
N ASP A 234 -4.17 11.47 -7.79
CA ASP A 234 -3.49 12.16 -6.69
C ASP A 234 -2.03 12.43 -7.05
N LEU A 235 -1.32 11.41 -7.55
CA LEU A 235 0.07 11.59 -7.99
C LEU A 235 0.13 12.73 -9.03
N ALA A 236 -0.73 12.72 -10.04
CA ALA A 236 -0.76 13.73 -11.09
C ALA A 236 -0.98 15.16 -10.56
N ARG A 237 -1.75 15.31 -9.47
CA ARG A 237 -2.03 16.59 -8.78
C ARG A 237 -0.89 17.05 -7.88
N LEU A 238 -0.18 16.11 -7.24
CA LEU A 238 0.86 16.41 -6.25
C LEU A 238 2.25 16.60 -6.90
N LEU A 239 2.50 15.96 -8.05
CA LEU A 239 3.80 16.04 -8.74
C LEU A 239 4.18 17.49 -9.07
N PRO A 240 5.42 17.91 -8.75
CA PRO A 240 5.91 19.22 -9.15
C PRO A 240 5.99 19.33 -10.67
N ARG A 241 5.61 20.49 -11.21
CA ARG A 241 5.75 20.80 -12.64
C ARG A 241 6.49 22.12 -12.80
N PRO A 242 7.55 22.16 -13.63
CA PRO A 242 8.24 23.41 -13.89
C PRO A 242 7.31 24.36 -14.66
N ALA A 243 7.17 25.59 -14.17
CA ALA A 243 6.54 26.67 -14.92
C ALA A 243 7.41 27.09 -16.12
N ARG A 244 6.83 27.80 -17.10
CA ARG A 244 7.55 28.28 -18.31
C ARG A 244 8.85 29.05 -18.01
N ARG A 245 8.94 29.73 -16.87
CA ARG A 245 10.11 30.52 -16.45
C ARG A 245 10.96 29.85 -15.37
N ALA A 246 10.75 28.56 -15.10
CA ALA A 246 11.52 27.82 -14.11
C ALA A 246 13.00 27.72 -14.52
N HIS A 247 13.90 27.76 -13.54
CA HIS A 247 15.33 27.54 -13.68
C HIS A 247 15.81 26.45 -12.72
N LYS A 248 17.07 26.03 -12.82
CA LYS A 248 17.64 24.95 -12.00
C LYS A 248 17.38 25.12 -10.49
N TYR A 249 17.54 26.32 -9.94
CA TYR A 249 17.26 26.56 -8.52
C TYR A 249 15.76 26.55 -8.15
N SER A 250 14.85 26.98 -9.04
CA SER A 250 13.41 26.96 -8.76
C SER A 250 12.80 25.57 -8.93
N ARG A 251 13.56 24.64 -9.53
CA ARG A 251 13.25 23.20 -9.61
C ARG A 251 13.90 22.41 -8.47
N GLY A 252 14.38 23.09 -7.43
CA GLY A 252 15.04 22.47 -6.29
C GLY A 252 16.48 22.04 -6.58
N VAL A 253 17.31 22.13 -5.55
CA VAL A 253 18.68 21.62 -5.49
C VAL A 253 18.74 20.60 -4.36
N LEU A 254 19.11 19.35 -4.68
CA LEU A 254 19.31 18.29 -3.70
C LEU A 254 20.80 18.18 -3.38
N GLY A 255 21.15 18.21 -2.09
CA GLY A 255 22.46 17.78 -1.61
C GLY A 255 22.47 16.28 -1.35
N VAL A 256 23.52 15.57 -1.74
CA VAL A 256 23.66 14.12 -1.58
C VAL A 256 24.96 13.81 -0.86
N VAL A 257 24.85 13.24 0.34
CA VAL A 257 25.95 12.67 1.12
C VAL A 257 25.72 11.15 1.13
N ALA A 258 26.41 10.43 0.25
CA ALA A 258 26.21 9.01 0.06
C ALA A 258 27.47 8.36 -0.51
N GLY A 259 27.56 7.04 -0.35
CA GLY A 259 28.66 6.22 -0.81
C GLY A 259 29.92 6.37 0.03
N SER A 260 30.69 5.30 0.04
CA SER A 260 32.02 5.20 0.63
C SER A 260 32.97 4.56 -0.38
N ALA A 261 34.24 4.39 -0.01
CA ALA A 261 35.18 3.63 -0.82
C ALA A 261 34.73 2.17 -1.03
N GLU A 262 34.03 1.58 -0.05
CA GLU A 262 33.50 0.22 -0.10
C GLU A 262 32.20 0.13 -0.91
N TYR A 263 31.32 1.14 -0.78
CA TYR A 263 30.00 1.17 -1.44
C TYR A 263 29.79 2.40 -2.34
N PRO A 264 30.64 2.63 -3.36
CA PRO A 264 30.54 3.82 -4.21
C PRO A 264 29.27 3.82 -5.08
N GLY A 265 28.74 2.63 -5.40
CA GLY A 265 27.55 2.47 -6.24
C GLY A 265 26.29 3.12 -5.66
N ALA A 266 26.20 3.21 -4.32
CA ALA A 266 25.06 3.84 -3.65
C ALA A 266 24.94 5.32 -4.02
N ALA A 267 26.07 6.06 -4.06
CA ALA A 267 26.10 7.45 -4.49
C ALA A 267 25.63 7.62 -5.94
N VAL A 268 26.08 6.74 -6.83
CA VAL A 268 25.71 6.75 -8.25
C VAL A 268 24.21 6.52 -8.42
N LEU A 269 23.65 5.49 -7.78
CA LEU A 269 22.23 5.16 -7.88
C LEU A 269 21.33 6.23 -7.27
N ALA A 270 21.71 6.78 -6.11
CA ALA A 270 21.03 7.91 -5.50
C ALA A 270 20.99 9.13 -6.41
N CYS A 271 22.13 9.49 -7.02
CA CYS A 271 22.20 10.61 -7.97
C CYS A 271 21.36 10.36 -9.22
N ARG A 272 21.40 9.15 -9.80
CA ARG A 272 20.57 8.77 -10.95
C ARG A 272 19.07 8.87 -10.64
N GLY A 273 18.64 8.34 -9.50
CA GLY A 273 17.25 8.43 -9.05
C GLY A 273 16.80 9.88 -8.88
N ALA A 274 17.63 10.72 -8.27
CA ALA A 274 17.32 12.14 -8.09
C ALA A 274 17.20 12.91 -9.41
N LEU A 275 18.14 12.72 -10.35
CA LEU A 275 18.10 13.34 -11.68
C LEU A 275 16.87 12.88 -12.47
N ALA A 276 16.55 11.59 -12.43
CA ALA A 276 15.39 11.01 -13.09
C ALA A 276 14.05 11.53 -12.53
N ALA A 277 14.02 11.92 -11.25
CA ALA A 277 12.87 12.52 -10.58
C ALA A 277 12.73 14.06 -10.79
N GLY A 278 13.44 14.60 -11.79
CA GLY A 278 13.17 15.95 -12.30
C GLY A 278 13.70 17.11 -11.46
N VAL A 279 14.55 16.85 -10.47
CA VAL A 279 15.24 17.90 -9.69
C VAL A 279 16.02 18.83 -10.61
N GLY A 280 16.14 20.10 -10.24
CA GLY A 280 16.84 21.09 -11.06
C GLY A 280 18.36 20.97 -11.02
N MET A 281 18.92 20.52 -9.90
CA MET A 281 20.36 20.31 -9.71
C MET A 281 20.62 19.32 -8.57
N VAL A 282 21.65 18.50 -8.73
CA VAL A 282 22.17 17.62 -7.66
C VAL A 282 23.58 18.10 -7.29
N ARG A 283 23.84 18.20 -5.98
CA ARG A 283 25.16 18.47 -5.41
C ARG A 283 25.64 17.26 -4.62
N TYR A 284 26.67 16.59 -5.12
CA TYR A 284 27.26 15.45 -4.41
C TYR A 284 28.36 15.93 -3.47
N LEU A 285 28.39 15.38 -2.26
CA LEU A 285 29.33 15.70 -1.20
C LEU A 285 29.85 14.41 -0.56
N GLY A 286 31.03 13.96 -1.01
CA GLY A 286 31.62 12.71 -0.53
C GLY A 286 33.08 12.53 -0.95
N PRO A 287 33.64 11.32 -0.77
CA PRO A 287 35.03 11.04 -1.09
C PRO A 287 35.36 11.35 -2.57
N PRO A 288 36.54 11.91 -2.88
CA PRO A 288 36.92 12.26 -4.26
C PRO A 288 36.81 11.10 -5.26
N GLU A 289 37.19 9.89 -4.84
CA GLU A 289 37.11 8.68 -5.65
C GLU A 289 35.66 8.28 -5.99
N VAL A 290 34.71 8.51 -5.08
CA VAL A 290 33.28 8.29 -5.34
C VAL A 290 32.75 9.42 -6.23
N ALA A 291 33.20 10.65 -6.01
CA ALA A 291 32.83 11.80 -6.85
C ALA A 291 33.25 11.63 -8.32
N ASP A 292 34.36 10.94 -8.59
CA ASP A 292 34.80 10.59 -9.95
C ASP A 292 33.83 9.61 -10.63
N LEU A 293 33.40 8.57 -9.91
CA LEU A 293 32.41 7.59 -10.40
C LEU A 293 31.04 8.22 -10.65
N VAL A 294 30.62 9.13 -9.76
CA VAL A 294 29.40 9.93 -9.94
C VAL A 294 29.51 10.79 -11.19
N ARG A 295 30.62 11.51 -11.41
CA ARG A 295 30.81 12.33 -12.62
C ARG A 295 30.85 11.52 -13.91
N GLN A 296 31.39 10.31 -13.87
CA GLN A 296 31.43 9.42 -15.03
C GLN A 296 30.02 8.93 -15.42
N SER A 297 29.17 8.65 -14.43
CA SER A 297 27.83 8.10 -14.66
C SER A 297 26.73 9.15 -14.78
N CYS A 298 26.89 10.29 -14.10
CA CYS A 298 25.95 11.40 -13.98
C CYS A 298 26.70 12.72 -14.17
N PRO A 299 27.11 13.07 -15.40
CA PRO A 299 27.90 14.29 -15.66
C PRO A 299 27.18 15.59 -15.28
N GLU A 300 25.87 15.56 -15.07
CA GLU A 300 25.04 16.67 -14.62
C GLU A 300 25.22 16.99 -13.12
N VAL A 301 25.76 16.05 -12.33
CA VAL A 301 25.97 16.21 -10.89
C VAL A 301 27.16 17.12 -10.61
N VAL A 302 26.96 18.10 -9.71
CA VAL A 302 28.04 18.98 -9.27
C VAL A 302 28.64 18.44 -7.98
N CYS A 303 29.83 17.86 -8.08
CA CYS A 303 30.56 17.36 -6.92
C CYS A 303 31.26 18.52 -6.19
N SER A 304 31.20 18.49 -4.85
CA SER A 304 31.87 19.43 -3.95
C SER A 304 32.63 18.64 -2.87
N THR A 305 33.75 19.21 -2.41
CA THR A 305 34.54 18.69 -1.28
C THR A 305 34.35 19.53 0.00
N GLY A 306 33.55 20.60 -0.07
CA GLY A 306 33.29 21.54 1.03
C GLY A 306 32.44 20.96 2.15
N THR A 307 31.90 21.78 3.04
CA THR A 307 31.02 21.35 4.14
C THR A 307 29.53 21.37 3.75
N VAL A 308 28.66 20.81 4.59
CA VAL A 308 27.20 20.94 4.43
C VAL A 308 26.78 22.41 4.40
N ALA A 309 27.30 23.23 5.33
CA ALA A 309 26.98 24.65 5.46
C ALA A 309 27.37 25.51 4.23
N GLU A 310 28.40 25.10 3.48
CA GLU A 310 28.85 25.80 2.27
C GLU A 310 27.97 25.51 1.04
N ASN A 311 27.12 24.49 1.10
CA ASN A 311 26.32 24.03 -0.02
C ASN A 311 24.89 24.57 0.07
N ARG A 312 24.54 25.47 -0.85
CA ARG A 312 23.17 25.99 -0.99
C ARG A 312 22.27 24.98 -1.66
N VAL A 313 21.48 24.27 -0.86
CA VAL A 313 20.49 23.27 -1.29
C VAL A 313 19.11 23.56 -0.70
N GLN A 314 18.09 22.79 -1.11
CA GLN A 314 16.73 22.86 -0.59
C GLN A 314 16.34 21.60 0.21
N ALA A 315 17.08 20.51 0.04
CA ALA A 315 16.95 19.30 0.83
C ALA A 315 18.27 18.52 0.79
N TRP A 316 18.40 17.56 1.71
CA TRP A 316 19.51 16.62 1.77
C TRP A 316 19.04 15.17 1.62
N LEU A 317 19.90 14.35 1.03
CA LEU A 317 19.86 12.90 1.08
C LEU A 317 21.15 12.43 1.77
N VAL A 318 21.00 11.59 2.80
CA VAL A 318 22.13 11.08 3.59
C VAL A 318 22.02 9.57 3.82
N GLY A 319 23.16 8.89 3.90
CA GLY A 319 23.29 7.58 4.55
C GLY A 319 23.50 6.36 3.68
N SER A 320 22.99 6.35 2.45
CA SER A 320 23.18 5.23 1.51
C SER A 320 24.67 4.93 1.30
N GLY A 321 25.07 3.67 1.49
CA GLY A 321 26.46 3.23 1.31
C GLY A 321 27.47 3.72 2.37
N MET A 322 27.01 4.10 3.56
CA MET A 322 27.89 4.43 4.70
C MET A 322 27.97 3.27 5.69
N GLY A 323 29.17 3.02 6.21
CA GLY A 323 29.42 2.13 7.34
C GLY A 323 29.85 2.88 8.61
N PRO A 324 29.94 2.18 9.76
CA PRO A 324 30.35 2.78 11.04
C PRO A 324 31.72 3.47 11.03
N GLY A 325 32.61 3.06 10.12
CA GLY A 325 33.95 3.62 9.94
C GLY A 325 34.00 4.89 9.08
N ASP A 326 32.92 5.27 8.40
CA ASP A 326 32.87 6.42 7.50
C ASP A 326 32.60 7.72 8.27
N HIS A 327 33.44 8.04 9.26
CA HIS A 327 33.22 9.11 10.24
C HIS A 327 32.90 10.47 9.61
N ASP A 328 33.59 10.84 8.53
CA ASP A 328 33.36 12.11 7.83
C ASP A 328 31.99 12.17 7.15
N GLN A 329 31.54 11.05 6.57
CA GLN A 329 30.21 10.96 5.94
C GLN A 329 29.11 10.96 7.01
N LEU A 330 29.30 10.25 8.11
CA LEU A 330 28.38 10.26 9.25
C LEU A 330 28.30 11.64 9.91
N GLN A 331 29.41 12.37 10.00
CA GLN A 331 29.38 13.75 10.50
C GLN A 331 28.60 14.67 9.55
N ARG A 332 28.84 14.57 8.24
CA ARG A 332 28.05 15.31 7.25
C ARG A 332 26.56 14.95 7.30
N ALA A 333 26.21 13.71 7.60
CA ALA A 333 24.82 13.30 7.78
C ALA A 333 24.16 14.00 8.99
N ARG A 334 24.88 14.13 10.11
CA ARG A 334 24.42 14.90 11.28
C ARG A 334 24.28 16.38 10.96
N ASP A 335 25.31 16.98 10.34
CA ASP A 335 25.28 18.39 9.94
C ASP A 335 24.11 18.70 8.99
N ALA A 336 23.74 17.76 8.12
CA ALA A 336 22.60 17.90 7.21
C ALA A 336 21.27 17.89 7.96
N VAL A 337 21.12 17.03 8.96
CA VAL A 337 19.94 17.00 9.84
C VAL A 337 19.86 18.27 10.69
N ASP A 338 20.99 18.80 11.14
CA ASP A 338 21.07 20.05 11.93
C ASP A 338 20.90 21.33 11.07
N SER A 339 20.71 21.19 9.75
CA SER A 339 20.63 22.34 8.83
C SER A 339 19.24 23.00 8.72
N ASP A 340 18.24 22.49 9.45
CA ASP A 340 16.81 22.87 9.36
C ASP A 340 16.18 22.68 7.96
N LEU A 341 16.87 21.99 7.04
CA LEU A 341 16.36 21.65 5.73
C LEU A 341 15.72 20.25 5.74
N PRO A 342 14.75 19.98 4.85
CA PRO A 342 14.23 18.62 4.66
C PRO A 342 15.34 17.61 4.37
N VAL A 343 15.31 16.46 5.03
CA VAL A 343 16.32 15.41 4.88
C VAL A 343 15.66 14.07 4.59
N VAL A 344 16.21 13.29 3.65
CA VAL A 344 16.00 11.84 3.58
C VAL A 344 17.20 11.17 4.21
N ALA A 345 17.00 10.35 5.23
CA ALA A 345 18.04 9.55 5.85
C ALA A 345 17.76 8.06 5.61
N ASP A 346 18.70 7.40 4.95
CA ASP A 346 18.60 5.99 4.57
C ASP A 346 19.77 5.19 5.14
N ALA A 347 19.55 3.88 5.30
CA ALA A 347 20.58 2.89 5.59
C ALA A 347 21.60 3.30 6.67
N GLY A 348 22.86 3.51 6.26
CA GLY A 348 24.01 3.75 7.14
C GLY A 348 23.94 5.04 7.96
N ALA A 349 23.09 6.00 7.60
CA ALA A 349 22.89 7.19 8.44
C ALA A 349 22.03 6.91 9.66
N LEU A 350 21.06 5.99 9.57
CA LEU A 350 20.03 5.79 10.60
C LEU A 350 20.60 5.57 12.02
N PRO A 351 21.65 4.75 12.22
CA PRO A 351 22.23 4.54 13.56
C PRO A 351 22.99 5.75 14.11
N ALA A 352 23.38 6.70 13.25
CA ALA A 352 24.19 7.85 13.62
C ALA A 352 23.36 9.11 13.93
N LEU A 353 22.04 9.06 13.67
CA LEU A 353 21.12 10.17 13.90
C LEU A 353 20.67 10.27 15.37
N PRO A 354 20.34 11.50 15.83
CA PRO A 354 19.65 11.70 17.10
C PRO A 354 18.38 10.85 17.24
N ASP A 355 17.98 10.57 18.47
CA ASP A 355 16.73 9.85 18.76
C ASP A 355 15.50 10.68 18.41
N VAL A 356 15.57 12.00 18.67
CA VAL A 356 14.49 12.96 18.41
C VAL A 356 14.85 13.82 17.20
N LEU A 357 13.95 13.85 16.24
CA LEU A 357 14.08 14.44 14.93
C LEU A 357 12.82 15.23 14.57
N PRO A 358 12.92 16.25 13.70
CA PRO A 358 11.76 17.01 13.27
C PRO A 358 10.98 16.28 12.14
N PRO A 359 9.69 16.63 11.91
CA PRO A 359 8.85 15.96 10.91
C PRO A 359 9.36 16.03 9.47
N HIS A 360 10.23 16.99 9.15
CA HIS A 360 10.83 17.17 7.83
C HIS A 360 12.03 16.25 7.55
N VAL A 361 12.47 15.48 8.54
CA VAL A 361 13.40 14.36 8.36
C VAL A 361 12.58 13.11 8.04
N VAL A 362 12.86 12.51 6.88
CA VAL A 362 12.23 11.29 6.38
C VAL A 362 13.22 10.14 6.56
N LEU A 363 12.93 9.24 7.48
CA LEU A 363 13.68 8.00 7.66
C LEU A 363 13.16 6.95 6.69
N THR A 364 14.03 6.21 6.01
CA THR A 364 13.62 5.17 5.05
C THR A 364 14.05 3.74 5.42
N PRO A 365 13.82 3.25 6.65
CA PRO A 365 14.27 1.92 7.06
C PRO A 365 13.55 0.78 6.32
N HIS A 366 14.24 -0.34 6.11
CA HIS A 366 13.59 -1.65 5.93
C HIS A 366 13.24 -2.26 7.29
N ALA A 367 12.53 -3.40 7.35
CA ALA A 367 12.09 -4.01 8.61
C ALA A 367 13.22 -4.22 9.64
N GLY A 368 14.36 -4.78 9.23
CA GLY A 368 15.53 -4.92 10.11
C GLY A 368 16.12 -3.59 10.64
N GLU A 369 16.23 -2.56 9.80
CA GLU A 369 16.67 -1.22 10.22
C GLU A 369 15.67 -0.58 11.19
N LEU A 370 14.37 -0.78 10.95
CA LEU A 370 13.31 -0.29 11.82
C LEU A 370 13.33 -1.00 13.18
N ALA A 371 13.53 -2.31 13.21
CA ALA A 371 13.68 -3.07 14.45
C ALA A 371 14.89 -2.57 15.26
N ALA A 372 16.04 -2.37 14.61
CA ALA A 372 17.22 -1.81 15.27
C ALA A 372 16.96 -0.38 15.81
N LEU A 373 16.24 0.45 15.06
CA LEU A 373 15.84 1.78 15.51
C LEU A 373 14.92 1.71 16.74
N LEU A 374 13.88 0.87 16.72
CA LEU A 374 12.96 0.70 17.84
C LEU A 374 13.67 0.18 19.10
N GLN A 375 14.56 -0.81 18.94
CA GLN A 375 15.37 -1.33 20.06
C GLN A 375 16.28 -0.27 20.66
N ARG A 376 16.92 0.56 19.83
CA ARG A 376 17.72 1.71 20.30
C ARG A 376 16.87 2.70 21.11
N LEU A 377 15.60 2.85 20.77
CA LEU A 377 14.63 3.71 21.46
C LEU A 377 13.92 3.01 22.64
N GLY A 378 14.42 1.86 23.09
CA GLY A 378 13.90 1.13 24.26
C GLY A 378 12.76 0.14 23.96
N GLY A 379 12.50 -0.14 22.69
CA GLY A 379 11.61 -1.21 22.24
C GLY A 379 12.23 -2.61 22.38
N THR A 380 11.42 -3.63 22.11
CA THR A 380 11.83 -5.05 22.13
C THR A 380 11.50 -5.77 20.82
N GLU A 381 10.98 -5.05 19.83
CA GLU A 381 10.57 -5.55 18.54
C GLU A 381 11.80 -6.03 17.75
N ASP A 382 11.77 -7.28 17.28
CA ASP A 382 12.71 -7.78 16.29
C ASP A 382 12.15 -7.61 14.88
N ARG A 383 12.90 -8.11 13.88
CA ARG A 383 12.49 -8.02 12.48
C ARG A 383 11.13 -8.69 12.23
N ASP A 384 10.92 -9.87 12.79
CA ASP A 384 9.71 -10.66 12.55
C ASP A 384 8.49 -9.98 13.19
N ALA A 385 8.65 -9.38 14.38
CA ALA A 385 7.61 -8.57 15.01
C ALA A 385 7.24 -7.33 14.17
N VAL A 386 8.22 -6.67 13.55
CA VAL A 386 7.98 -5.54 12.64
C VAL A 386 7.25 -6.00 11.37
N GLU A 387 7.66 -7.11 10.76
CA GLU A 387 7.03 -7.65 9.54
C GLU A 387 5.61 -8.16 9.81
N ALA A 388 5.34 -8.69 11.01
CA ALA A 388 3.99 -9.13 11.40
C ALA A 388 3.01 -7.97 11.61
N GLY A 389 3.50 -6.77 11.98
CA GLY A 389 2.67 -5.61 12.35
C GLY A 389 3.21 -4.28 11.81
N THR A 390 3.40 -4.19 10.49
CA THR A 390 4.10 -3.07 9.84
C THR A 390 3.46 -1.70 10.14
N LEU A 391 2.13 -1.63 10.17
CA LEU A 391 1.38 -0.40 10.44
C LEU A 391 1.58 0.11 11.88
N ALA A 392 1.60 -0.79 12.85
CA ALA A 392 1.87 -0.43 14.24
C ALA A 392 3.33 0.01 14.42
N ALA A 393 4.27 -0.74 13.82
CA ALA A 393 5.70 -0.46 13.92
C ALA A 393 6.08 0.92 13.32
N VAL A 394 5.57 1.25 12.13
CA VAL A 394 5.88 2.53 11.47
C VAL A 394 5.30 3.73 12.22
N ARG A 395 4.08 3.62 12.76
CA ARG A 395 3.46 4.65 13.61
C ARG A 395 4.29 4.88 14.88
N ARG A 396 4.62 3.79 15.59
CA ARG A 396 5.43 3.83 16.80
C ARG A 396 6.78 4.48 16.57
N ALA A 397 7.47 4.14 15.48
CA ALA A 397 8.76 4.75 15.15
C ALA A 397 8.63 6.25 14.85
N SER A 398 7.58 6.66 14.13
CA SER A 398 7.32 8.08 13.85
C SER A 398 7.00 8.85 15.14
N GLU A 399 6.22 8.27 16.04
CA GLU A 399 5.91 8.87 17.36
C GLU A 399 7.14 9.02 18.25
N LEU A 400 7.96 7.96 18.38
CA LEU A 400 9.15 7.98 19.24
C LEU A 400 10.24 8.91 18.72
N THR A 401 10.39 9.00 17.41
CA THR A 401 11.42 9.84 16.79
C THR A 401 10.97 11.27 16.55
N GLY A 402 9.68 11.52 16.33
CA GLY A 402 9.19 12.80 15.78
C GLY A 402 9.51 13.00 14.29
N ALA A 403 10.12 12.02 13.62
CA ALA A 403 10.40 12.05 12.18
C ALA A 403 9.23 11.48 11.37
N THR A 404 9.20 11.82 10.09
CA THR A 404 8.42 11.04 9.11
C THR A 404 9.15 9.72 8.87
N VAL A 405 8.45 8.59 8.96
CA VAL A 405 9.07 7.27 8.77
C VAL A 405 8.42 6.55 7.60
N LEU A 406 9.23 6.21 6.59
CA LEU A 406 8.87 5.36 5.46
C LEU A 406 9.45 3.96 5.71
N LEU A 407 8.59 2.99 6.03
CA LEU A 407 8.95 1.59 6.13
C LEU A 407 8.89 0.93 4.75
N LYS A 408 10.07 0.53 4.24
CA LYS A 408 10.21 -0.21 2.98
C LYS A 408 9.63 -1.62 3.15
N GLY A 409 8.85 -2.06 2.16
CA GLY A 409 8.17 -3.36 2.15
C GLY A 409 7.45 -3.60 0.82
N ALA A 410 6.75 -4.72 0.68
CA ALA A 410 5.92 -4.98 -0.52
C ALA A 410 4.83 -3.92 -0.63
N THR A 411 4.17 -3.63 0.49
CA THR A 411 3.49 -2.36 0.75
C THR A 411 4.41 -1.43 1.51
N THR A 412 4.80 -0.31 0.89
CA THR A 412 5.52 0.75 1.59
C THR A 412 4.55 1.57 2.43
N LEU A 413 4.82 1.70 3.72
CA LEU A 413 4.05 2.54 4.64
C LEU A 413 4.82 3.80 5.02
N VAL A 414 4.14 4.93 5.13
CA VAL A 414 4.71 6.21 5.53
C VAL A 414 3.89 6.83 6.63
N ALA A 415 4.46 6.96 7.83
CA ALA A 415 3.81 7.62 8.96
C ALA A 415 4.40 9.01 9.19
N ALA A 416 3.52 10.00 9.38
CA ALA A 416 3.85 11.32 9.88
C ALA A 416 3.66 11.37 11.41
N PRO A 417 4.43 12.21 12.13
CA PRO A 417 4.27 12.42 13.58
C PRO A 417 2.90 13.01 13.93
N SER A 418 2.28 13.72 12.98
CA SER A 418 0.94 14.28 13.11
C SER A 418 -0.19 13.23 13.06
N GLY A 419 0.16 11.95 12.86
CA GLY A 419 -0.78 10.81 12.82
C GLY A 419 -1.22 10.38 11.42
N GLY A 420 -0.95 11.18 10.39
CA GLY A 420 -1.27 10.82 8.99
C GLY A 420 -0.42 9.64 8.51
N VAL A 421 -1.08 8.62 7.94
CA VAL A 421 -0.39 7.44 7.36
C VAL A 421 -0.74 7.27 5.89
N TYR A 422 0.26 6.96 5.08
CA TYR A 422 0.11 6.62 3.67
C TYR A 422 0.59 5.19 3.41
N SER A 423 -0.07 4.47 2.52
CA SER A 423 0.42 3.19 1.98
C SER A 423 0.53 3.24 0.46
N GLN A 424 1.58 2.64 -0.10
CA GLN A 424 1.78 2.48 -1.54
C GLN A 424 2.19 1.05 -1.85
N ALA A 425 1.61 0.47 -2.91
CA ALA A 425 1.81 -0.91 -3.32
C ALA A 425 1.94 -0.99 -4.85
N ASP A 426 2.62 -0.01 -5.44
CA ASP A 426 2.74 0.14 -6.90
C ASP A 426 3.91 -0.67 -7.51
N GLY A 427 4.70 -1.32 -6.66
CA GLY A 427 5.93 -2.01 -7.03
C GLY A 427 5.76 -3.46 -7.47
N THR A 428 6.77 -3.96 -8.17
CA THR A 428 6.93 -5.38 -8.53
C THR A 428 7.84 -6.08 -7.52
N PRO A 429 7.69 -7.40 -7.26
CA PRO A 429 8.62 -8.15 -6.42
C PRO A 429 10.09 -8.06 -6.86
N TRP A 430 10.34 -7.79 -8.15
CA TRP A 430 11.70 -7.60 -8.68
C TRP A 430 12.41 -6.33 -8.17
N LEU A 431 11.72 -5.48 -7.40
CA LEU A 431 12.35 -4.41 -6.62
C LEU A 431 13.23 -4.93 -5.48
N ALA A 432 13.12 -6.21 -5.12
CA ALA A 432 14.00 -6.89 -4.16
C ALA A 432 15.42 -7.12 -4.75
N THR A 433 16.05 -6.04 -5.19
CA THR A 433 17.39 -6.02 -5.78
C THR A 433 18.24 -4.95 -5.08
N ALA A 434 19.55 -5.21 -4.96
CA ALA A 434 20.46 -4.30 -4.30
C ALA A 434 20.48 -2.93 -5.00
N GLY A 435 20.47 -1.86 -4.20
CA GLY A 435 20.49 -0.48 -4.67
C GLY A 435 19.14 0.09 -5.12
N SER A 436 18.05 -0.70 -5.10
CA SER A 436 16.70 -0.14 -5.32
C SER A 436 16.35 0.93 -4.28
N GLY A 437 16.73 0.69 -3.01
CA GLY A 437 16.58 1.68 -1.93
C GLY A 437 17.33 2.99 -2.20
N ASP A 438 18.53 2.93 -2.78
CA ASP A 438 19.31 4.13 -3.11
C ASP A 438 18.61 4.99 -4.16
N VAL A 439 18.01 4.35 -5.17
CA VAL A 439 17.19 5.04 -6.18
C VAL A 439 15.96 5.68 -5.54
N LEU A 440 15.24 4.95 -4.68
CA LEU A 440 14.10 5.47 -3.92
C LEU A 440 14.48 6.70 -3.09
N ALA A 441 15.59 6.64 -2.37
CA ALA A 441 16.07 7.73 -1.53
C ALA A 441 16.41 8.97 -2.38
N GLY A 442 17.03 8.77 -3.55
CA GLY A 442 17.25 9.81 -4.56
C GLY A 442 15.95 10.46 -5.05
N VAL A 443 14.93 9.64 -5.37
CA VAL A 443 13.60 10.12 -5.81
C VAL A 443 12.93 10.95 -4.73
N ILE A 444 12.90 10.48 -3.48
CA ILE A 444 12.28 11.22 -2.36
C ILE A 444 13.04 12.52 -2.10
N GLY A 445 14.38 12.49 -2.07
CA GLY A 445 15.19 13.69 -1.88
C GLY A 445 14.94 14.75 -2.96
N ALA A 446 14.83 14.32 -4.21
CA ALA A 446 14.48 15.20 -5.33
C ALA A 446 13.10 15.83 -5.17
N LEU A 447 12.10 15.07 -4.70
CA LEU A 447 10.75 15.58 -4.46
C LEU A 447 10.69 16.53 -3.26
N LEU A 448 11.44 16.26 -2.18
CA LEU A 448 11.57 17.18 -1.04
C LEU A 448 12.19 18.51 -1.47
N ALA A 449 13.27 18.47 -2.26
CA ALA A 449 13.92 19.68 -2.78
C ALA A 449 12.99 20.52 -3.68
N GLN A 450 12.08 19.86 -4.40
CA GLN A 450 11.13 20.50 -5.33
C GLN A 450 9.84 21.01 -4.66
N GLY A 451 9.32 20.28 -3.68
CA GLY A 451 7.96 20.44 -3.17
C GLY A 451 7.87 20.74 -1.68
N GLY A 452 8.95 20.62 -0.91
CA GLY A 452 8.93 20.72 0.54
C GLY A 452 8.42 22.07 1.09
N SER A 453 8.60 23.15 0.34
CA SER A 453 8.11 24.50 0.68
C SER A 453 6.72 24.82 0.11
N ASP A 454 6.17 24.02 -0.80
CA ASP A 454 4.89 24.27 -1.47
C ASP A 454 3.70 23.72 -0.66
N VAL A 455 3.51 24.27 0.54
CA VAL A 455 2.41 23.89 1.44
C VAL A 455 1.03 24.09 0.78
N GLY A 456 0.91 25.07 -0.12
CA GLY A 456 -0.34 25.40 -0.80
C GLY A 456 -0.84 24.26 -1.72
N ARG A 457 0.06 23.54 -2.37
CA ARG A 457 -0.31 22.38 -3.21
C ARG A 457 -0.93 21.25 -2.39
N PHE A 458 -0.31 20.91 -1.26
CA PHE A 458 -0.80 19.83 -0.38
C PHE A 458 -2.12 20.21 0.28
N ARG A 459 -2.26 21.45 0.77
CA ARG A 459 -3.54 21.94 1.32
C ARG A 459 -4.69 21.87 0.32
N LYS A 460 -4.45 22.20 -0.96
CA LYS A 460 -5.46 22.08 -2.02
C LYS A 460 -5.89 20.63 -2.28
N ALA A 461 -5.05 19.67 -1.93
CA ALA A 461 -5.35 18.24 -2.00
C ALA A 461 -5.95 17.68 -0.70
N GLY A 462 -6.25 18.53 0.29
CA GLY A 462 -6.76 18.12 1.60
C GLY A 462 -5.70 17.53 2.52
N ILE A 463 -4.42 17.72 2.21
CA ILE A 463 -3.30 17.21 3.02
C ILE A 463 -2.80 18.32 3.94
N ASP A 464 -2.74 18.02 5.24
CA ASP A 464 -2.23 18.96 6.23
C ASP A 464 -0.76 19.34 5.98
N ALA A 465 -0.37 20.52 6.44
CA ALA A 465 0.97 21.05 6.28
C ALA A 465 2.02 20.10 6.88
N GLU A 466 1.81 19.50 8.06
CA GLU A 466 2.80 18.60 8.65
C GLU A 466 2.83 17.23 7.95
N ALA A 467 1.66 16.72 7.56
CA ALA A 467 1.53 15.47 6.81
C ALA A 467 2.11 15.52 5.39
N ARG A 468 2.46 16.71 4.87
CA ARG A 468 3.04 16.87 3.52
C ARG A 468 4.32 16.09 3.33
N TRP A 469 5.13 15.93 4.38
CA TRP A 469 6.40 15.19 4.30
C TRP A 469 6.15 13.72 4.02
N ALA A 470 5.19 13.12 4.74
CA ALA A 470 4.74 11.76 4.48
C ALA A 470 4.09 11.62 3.09
N ALA A 471 3.31 12.60 2.66
CA ALA A 471 2.74 12.60 1.30
C ALA A 471 3.81 12.67 0.20
N ILE A 472 4.88 13.46 0.40
CA ILE A 472 6.02 13.54 -0.53
C ILE A 472 6.77 12.20 -0.58
N ALA A 473 7.02 11.59 0.58
CA ALA A 473 7.69 10.30 0.64
C ALA A 473 6.83 9.18 0.02
N ALA A 474 5.51 9.20 0.24
CA ALA A 474 4.56 8.30 -0.42
C ALA A 474 4.52 8.53 -1.94
N LEU A 475 4.53 9.77 -2.41
CA LEU A 475 4.64 10.11 -3.83
C LEU A 475 5.93 9.55 -4.45
N GLY A 476 7.05 9.62 -3.71
CA GLY A 476 8.32 9.03 -4.13
C GLY A 476 8.28 7.52 -4.21
N ALA A 477 7.71 6.85 -3.21
CA ALA A 477 7.50 5.40 -3.20
C ALA A 477 6.60 4.94 -4.36
N ALA A 478 5.53 5.68 -4.66
CA ALA A 478 4.62 5.41 -5.77
C ALA A 478 5.34 5.47 -7.13
N LEU A 479 6.09 6.55 -7.37
CA LEU A 479 6.85 6.73 -8.62
C LEU A 479 7.92 5.65 -8.79
N HIS A 480 8.68 5.38 -7.73
CA HIS A 480 9.69 4.34 -7.70
C HIS A 480 9.09 2.95 -7.97
N GLY A 481 7.98 2.63 -7.30
CA GLY A 481 7.23 1.38 -7.51
C GLY A 481 6.77 1.22 -8.95
N ARG A 482 6.09 2.23 -9.50
CA ARG A 482 5.62 2.24 -10.89
C ARG A 482 6.76 2.16 -11.90
N ALA A 483 7.91 2.78 -11.62
CA ALA A 483 9.09 2.69 -12.46
C ALA A 483 9.68 1.27 -12.45
N GLY A 484 9.74 0.61 -11.30
CA GLY A 484 10.12 -0.79 -11.20
C GLY A 484 9.18 -1.71 -11.97
N THR A 485 7.87 -1.53 -11.80
CA THR A 485 6.85 -2.27 -12.55
C THR A 485 7.01 -2.04 -14.05
N SER A 486 7.15 -0.78 -14.50
CA SER A 486 7.36 -0.45 -15.92
C SER A 486 8.65 -1.06 -16.49
N ALA A 487 9.74 -1.08 -15.72
CA ALA A 487 11.00 -1.70 -16.12
C ALA A 487 10.87 -3.22 -16.22
N SER A 488 10.12 -3.84 -15.32
CA SER A 488 9.87 -5.29 -15.34
C SER A 488 8.93 -5.67 -16.50
N ASP A 489 7.90 -4.87 -16.76
CA ASP A 489 6.98 -5.05 -17.90
C ASP A 489 7.71 -4.96 -19.24
N ALA A 490 8.69 -4.05 -19.37
CA ALA A 490 9.56 -3.98 -20.54
C ALA A 490 10.35 -5.29 -20.77
N CYS A 491 10.55 -6.07 -19.71
CA CYS A 491 11.14 -7.41 -19.70
C CYS A 491 10.09 -8.52 -19.58
N SER A 492 8.83 -8.28 -19.97
CA SER A 492 7.71 -9.25 -19.87
C SER A 492 7.45 -9.77 -18.45
N GLY A 493 7.57 -8.91 -17.45
CA GLY A 493 7.45 -9.26 -16.03
C GLY A 493 8.72 -9.91 -15.46
N GLY A 494 9.85 -9.77 -16.16
CA GLY A 494 11.14 -10.35 -15.81
C GLY A 494 11.96 -9.53 -14.81
N PRO A 495 13.15 -10.03 -14.43
CA PRO A 495 14.05 -9.40 -13.47
C PRO A 495 14.56 -8.03 -13.93
N ILE A 496 14.81 -7.15 -12.95
CA ILE A 496 15.36 -5.80 -13.15
C ILE A 496 16.53 -5.54 -12.21
N ALA A 497 17.36 -4.57 -12.58
CA ALA A 497 18.40 -3.99 -11.72
C ALA A 497 18.01 -2.55 -11.32
N ALA A 498 18.58 -2.04 -10.23
CA ALA A 498 18.27 -0.70 -9.72
C ALA A 498 18.42 0.42 -10.76
N GLY A 499 19.44 0.34 -11.63
CA GLY A 499 19.62 1.30 -12.72
C GLY A 499 18.43 1.38 -13.69
N GLY A 500 17.79 0.23 -13.97
CA GLY A 500 16.61 0.18 -14.83
C GLY A 500 15.39 0.88 -14.22
N ILE A 501 15.28 0.92 -12.89
CA ILE A 501 14.24 1.71 -12.19
C ILE A 501 14.47 3.19 -12.48
N ALA A 502 15.71 3.67 -12.33
CA ALA A 502 16.05 5.06 -12.60
C ALA A 502 15.80 5.44 -14.07
N ASP A 503 16.08 4.53 -15.00
CA ASP A 503 15.88 4.75 -16.44
C ASP A 503 14.38 4.81 -16.83
N ALA A 504 13.51 4.07 -16.13
CA ALA A 504 12.07 4.06 -16.39
C ALA A 504 11.30 5.25 -15.76
N LEU A 505 11.87 5.90 -14.75
CA LEU A 505 11.22 6.99 -14.00
C LEU A 505 10.70 8.15 -14.87
N PRO A 506 11.45 8.72 -15.84
CA PRO A 506 10.97 9.85 -16.64
C PRO A 506 9.72 9.52 -17.46
N GLU A 507 9.63 8.30 -18.00
CA GLU A 507 8.45 7.86 -18.75
C GLU A 507 7.23 7.71 -17.84
N VAL A 508 7.41 7.08 -16.67
CA VAL A 508 6.36 6.94 -15.65
C VAL A 508 5.87 8.31 -15.18
N TRP A 509 6.77 9.23 -14.90
CA TRP A 509 6.44 10.60 -14.53
C TRP A 509 5.58 11.29 -15.60
N GLY A 510 5.96 11.12 -16.87
CA GLY A 510 5.22 11.63 -18.03
C GLY A 510 3.80 11.04 -18.11
N LYS A 511 3.67 9.72 -17.99
CA LYS A 511 2.37 9.01 -17.98
C LYS A 511 1.45 9.50 -16.86
N VAL A 512 1.96 9.58 -15.64
CA VAL A 512 1.21 10.09 -14.48
C VAL A 512 0.78 11.54 -14.72
N SER A 513 1.68 12.38 -15.23
CA SER A 513 1.38 13.79 -15.51
C SER A 513 0.27 13.99 -16.54
N MET A 514 0.07 13.05 -17.47
CA MET A 514 -1.01 13.12 -18.46
C MET A 514 -2.40 12.81 -17.88
N LEU A 515 -2.49 12.11 -16.74
CA LEU A 515 -3.78 11.80 -16.09
C LEU A 515 -4.53 13.07 -15.66
N SER A 516 -3.82 14.14 -15.28
CA SER A 516 -4.45 15.42 -14.94
C SER A 516 -5.13 16.09 -16.14
N ASN A 517 -4.67 15.82 -17.36
CA ASN A 517 -5.18 16.47 -18.57
C ASN A 517 -6.46 15.79 -19.08
N ALA A 518 -6.63 14.49 -18.82
CA ALA A 518 -7.84 13.74 -19.18
C ALA A 518 -9.07 14.15 -18.34
N GLY A 519 -8.85 14.62 -17.10
CA GLY A 519 -9.91 15.06 -16.19
C GLY A 519 -10.52 16.44 -16.50
N ALA A 520 -9.83 17.28 -17.30
CA ALA A 520 -10.34 18.60 -17.68
C ALA A 520 -11.37 18.56 -18.82
N GLY A 521 -11.58 17.40 -19.47
CA GLY A 521 -12.46 17.22 -20.63
C GLY A 521 -13.79 16.52 -20.35
N LYS A 522 -14.11 16.14 -19.11
CA LYS A 522 -15.38 15.48 -18.75
C LYS A 522 -16.09 16.18 -17.60
N CYS A 523 -16.46 17.45 -17.79
CA CYS A 523 -17.67 17.95 -17.14
C CYS A 523 -18.86 17.30 -17.86
N ASN A 524 -19.30 16.15 -17.34
CA ASN A 524 -20.54 15.52 -17.78
C ASN A 524 -21.70 16.48 -17.52
N SER A 525 -22.21 17.04 -18.60
CA SER A 525 -23.45 17.79 -18.69
C SER A 525 -24.66 16.87 -18.50
N HIS A 526 -24.83 16.21 -17.35
CA HIS A 526 -26.09 15.54 -17.00
C HIS A 526 -26.29 15.53 -15.48
N SER A 527 -26.61 16.69 -14.95
CA SER A 527 -27.29 16.85 -13.66
C SER A 527 -28.38 17.91 -13.80
N GLN A 528 -29.47 17.55 -14.48
CA GLN A 528 -30.76 18.17 -14.20
C GLN A 528 -31.53 17.23 -13.28
N PRO A 529 -31.90 17.67 -12.07
CA PRO A 529 -32.78 16.89 -11.21
C PRO A 529 -34.18 16.89 -11.84
N LEU A 530 -34.71 15.71 -12.11
CA LEU A 530 -36.13 15.56 -12.39
C LEU A 530 -36.90 15.97 -11.14
N ARG A 531 -37.80 16.94 -11.31
CA ARG A 531 -38.86 17.29 -10.35
C ARG A 531 -39.94 16.22 -10.33
#